data_AF-N2A4W5-F1
#
_entry.id   AF-N2A4W5-F1
#
_cell.length_a   1.000
_cell.length_b   1.000
_cell.length_c   1.000
_cell.angle_alpha   90.00
_cell.angle_beta   90.00
_cell.angle_gamma   90.00
#
_symmetry.space_group_name_H-M   'P 1'
#
loop_
_entity.id
_entity.type
_entity.pdbx_description
1 polymer ?
#
loop_
_entity_poly.entity_id
_entity_poly.type
_entity_poly.pdbx_seq_one_letter_code
_entity_poly.pdbx_strand_id
1 'polypeptide(L)'
;MGLVAVTETAQMFQQKNIVLTERDKEFVVQFAFRTNDRELTNKLIDELTEAGADRDTVCRKYQALTGSQPDWIQKIENMLVSLEMYRVQEEQAVKTLSELLSACGISMSEEEIRNTDTAKVQERVKKEASL
;
A
#
# COMPACT_ATOMS: atom_id res chain seq x y z
N MET A 1 12.12 11.14 -6.15
CA MET A 1 11.33 11.10 -4.90
C MET A 1 9.91 11.58 -5.16
N GLY A 2 8.94 10.66 -5.14
CA GLY A 2 7.51 10.98 -5.32
C GLY A 2 6.60 10.03 -4.54
N LEU A 3 5.86 10.57 -3.55
CA LEU A 3 4.87 9.78 -2.80
C LEU A 3 3.68 9.35 -3.68
N VAL A 4 3.43 10.07 -4.77
CA VAL A 4 2.46 9.64 -5.80
C VAL A 4 2.83 8.27 -6.37
N ALA A 5 4.11 8.05 -6.66
CA ALA A 5 4.59 6.76 -7.17
C ALA A 5 4.40 5.63 -6.15
N VAL A 6 4.49 5.92 -4.84
CA VAL A 6 4.18 4.95 -3.77
C VAL A 6 2.71 4.57 -3.81
N THR A 7 1.80 5.55 -3.86
CA THR A 7 0.36 5.30 -3.94
C THR A 7 -0.01 4.48 -5.17
N GLU A 8 0.46 4.87 -6.36
CA GLU A 8 0.16 4.16 -7.60
C GLU A 8 0.64 2.71 -7.56
N THR A 9 1.83 2.49 -7.02
CA THR A 9 2.42 1.15 -6.90
C THR A 9 1.66 0.30 -5.89
N ALA A 10 1.28 0.87 -4.75
CA ALA A 10 0.48 0.19 -3.71
C ALA A 10 -0.89 -0.23 -4.25
N GLN A 11 -1.58 0.66 -4.96
CA GLN A 11 -2.86 0.37 -5.61
C GLN A 11 -2.71 -0.71 -6.70
N MET A 12 -1.60 -0.71 -7.43
CA MET A 12 -1.34 -1.73 -8.46
C MET A 12 -1.25 -3.14 -7.88
N PHE A 13 -0.60 -3.32 -6.72
CA PHE A 13 -0.53 -4.62 -6.05
C PHE A 13 -1.91 -5.18 -5.72
N GLN A 14 -2.82 -4.30 -5.32
CA GLN A 14 -4.20 -4.66 -4.97
C GLN A 14 -5.01 -5.01 -6.23
N GLN A 15 -4.93 -4.19 -7.28
CA GLN A 15 -5.73 -4.36 -8.50
C GLN A 15 -5.31 -5.59 -9.32
N LYS A 16 -4.01 -5.86 -9.42
CA LYS A 16 -3.47 -6.92 -10.27
C LYS A 16 -3.27 -8.25 -9.54
N ASN A 17 -3.67 -8.34 -8.26
CA ASN A 17 -3.48 -9.50 -7.40
C ASN A 17 -2.04 -10.05 -7.47
N ILE A 18 -1.07 -9.14 -7.43
CA ILE A 18 0.35 -9.47 -7.58
C ILE A 18 0.82 -10.25 -6.34
N VAL A 19 1.26 -11.49 -6.56
CA VAL A 19 1.73 -12.39 -5.50
C VAL A 19 3.22 -12.13 -5.23
N LEU A 20 3.49 -11.10 -4.44
CA LEU A 20 4.82 -10.78 -3.91
C LEU A 20 4.80 -10.91 -2.38
N THR A 21 5.96 -11.19 -1.79
CA THR A 21 6.09 -11.12 -0.32
C THR A 21 6.00 -9.67 0.14
N GLU A 22 5.65 -9.43 1.40
CA GLU A 22 5.59 -8.07 1.93
C GLU A 22 6.94 -7.34 1.85
N ARG A 23 8.05 -8.08 2.00
CA ARG A 23 9.41 -7.55 1.81
C ARG A 23 9.64 -7.07 0.37
N ASP A 24 9.19 -7.85 -0.61
CA ASP A 24 9.34 -7.50 -2.02
C ASP A 24 8.49 -6.27 -2.36
N LYS A 25 7.25 -6.22 -1.86
CA LYS A 25 6.37 -5.04 -2.03
C LYS A 25 7.00 -3.80 -1.44
N GLU A 26 7.54 -3.89 -0.22
CA GLU A 26 8.24 -2.79 0.46
C GLU A 26 9.43 -2.29 -0.38
N PHE A 27 10.25 -3.21 -0.91
CA PHE A 27 11.37 -2.85 -1.77
C PHE A 27 10.91 -2.12 -3.04
N VAL A 28 9.88 -2.63 -3.71
CA VAL A 28 9.34 -2.02 -4.93
C VAL A 28 8.80 -0.62 -4.66
N VAL A 29 8.06 -0.38 -3.57
CA VAL A 29 7.52 0.96 -3.26
C VAL A 29 8.63 1.94 -2.87
N GLN A 30 9.66 1.49 -2.15
CA GLN A 30 10.84 2.31 -1.87
C GLN A 30 11.60 2.65 -3.16
N PHE A 31 11.72 1.70 -4.07
CA PHE A 31 12.34 1.90 -5.37
C PHE A 31 11.56 2.91 -6.22
N ALA A 32 10.23 2.75 -6.29
CA ALA A 32 9.32 3.67 -6.97
C ALA A 32 9.41 5.08 -6.39
N PHE A 33 9.46 5.20 -5.06
CA PHE A 33 9.65 6.47 -4.39
C PHE A 33 10.95 7.14 -4.83
N ARG A 34 12.08 6.45 -4.73
CA ARG A 34 13.40 7.03 -5.01
C ARG A 34 13.54 7.46 -6.47
N THR A 35 13.21 6.57 -7.40
CA THR A 35 13.40 6.79 -8.83
C THR A 35 12.32 7.66 -9.44
N ASN A 36 11.09 7.61 -8.91
CA ASN A 36 9.90 8.18 -9.53
C ASN A 36 9.74 7.71 -11.00
N ASP A 37 10.24 6.51 -11.31
CA ASP A 37 10.23 5.93 -12.65
C ASP A 37 9.27 4.75 -12.69
N ARG A 38 8.09 4.99 -13.27
CA ARG A 38 7.02 4.00 -13.36
C ARG A 38 7.37 2.84 -14.29
N GLU A 39 8.10 3.09 -15.38
CA GLU A 39 8.48 2.04 -16.34
C GLU A 39 9.48 1.08 -15.68
N LEU A 40 10.49 1.63 -15.02
CA LEU A 40 11.50 0.85 -14.33
C LEU A 40 10.91 0.10 -13.11
N THR A 41 9.96 0.72 -12.41
CA THR A 41 9.21 0.08 -11.31
C THR A 41 8.37 -1.09 -11.82
N ASN A 42 7.67 -0.95 -12.95
CA ASN A 42 6.92 -2.06 -13.55
C ASN A 42 7.85 -3.21 -13.95
N LYS A 43 8.99 -2.89 -14.55
CA LYS A 43 9.99 -3.90 -14.92
C LYS A 43 10.51 -4.67 -13.70
N LEU A 44 10.74 -3.97 -12.58
CA LEU A 44 11.13 -4.61 -11.33
C LEU A 44 10.06 -5.60 -10.85
N ILE A 45 8.78 -5.20 -10.91
CA ILE A 45 7.65 -6.06 -10.53
C ILE A 45 7.60 -7.30 -11.43
N ASP A 46 7.72 -7.12 -12.75
CA ASP A 46 7.71 -8.22 -13.71
C ASP A 46 8.84 -9.22 -13.43
N GLU A 47 10.07 -8.72 -13.19
CA GLU A 47 11.22 -9.58 -12.87
C GLU A 47 11.06 -10.30 -11.51
N LEU A 48 10.45 -9.66 -10.50
CA LEU A 48 10.20 -10.29 -9.19
C LEU A 48 9.05 -11.31 -9.21
N THR A 49 8.11 -11.17 -10.15
CA THR A 49 6.96 -12.08 -10.31
C THR A 49 7.25 -13.25 -11.23
N GLU A 50 8.39 -13.25 -11.92
CA GLU A 50 8.82 -14.35 -12.78
C GLU A 50 9.04 -15.65 -11.99
N ALA A 51 8.56 -16.76 -12.55
CA ALA A 51 8.65 -18.06 -11.91
C ALA A 51 10.12 -18.49 -11.79
N GLY A 52 10.59 -18.73 -10.56
CA GLY A 52 11.99 -19.10 -10.30
C GLY A 52 12.96 -17.92 -10.20
N ALA A 53 12.46 -16.68 -10.15
CA ALA A 53 13.29 -15.50 -9.95
C ALA A 53 14.14 -15.58 -8.67
N ASP A 54 15.44 -15.31 -8.80
CA ASP A 54 16.31 -15.05 -7.67
C ASP A 54 16.09 -13.60 -7.17
N ARG A 55 15.18 -13.48 -6.20
CA ARG A 55 14.75 -12.19 -5.64
C ARG A 55 15.91 -11.36 -5.11
N ASP A 56 16.92 -11.98 -4.49
CA ASP A 56 18.07 -11.24 -3.96
C ASP A 56 18.91 -10.64 -5.08
N THR A 57 19.09 -11.39 -6.17
CA THR A 57 19.80 -10.91 -7.37
C THR A 57 19.03 -9.79 -8.06
N VAL A 58 17.71 -9.91 -8.20
CA VAL A 58 16.86 -8.83 -8.75
C VAL A 58 16.93 -7.59 -7.87
N CYS A 59 16.71 -7.70 -6.56
CA CYS A 59 16.78 -6.55 -5.64
C CYS A 59 18.14 -5.85 -5.68
N ARG A 60 19.26 -6.59 -5.71
CA ARG A 60 20.61 -6.01 -5.82
C ARG A 60 20.81 -5.24 -7.13
N LYS A 61 20.35 -5.78 -8.26
CA LYS A 61 20.41 -5.11 -9.57
C LYS A 61 19.73 -3.76 -9.52
N TYR A 62 18.52 -3.68 -8.95
CA TYR A 62 17.76 -2.44 -8.86
C TYR A 62 18.29 -1.49 -7.79
N GLN A 63 18.81 -2.00 -6.68
CA GLN A 63 19.46 -1.19 -5.65
C GLN A 63 20.70 -0.45 -6.18
N ALA A 64 21.46 -1.08 -7.10
CA ALA A 64 22.60 -0.44 -7.75
C ALA A 64 22.21 0.81 -8.58
N LEU A 65 20.97 0.87 -9.08
CA LEU A 65 20.47 2.01 -9.87
C LEU A 65 20.15 3.24 -9.00
N THR A 66 19.87 3.05 -7.71
CA THR A 66 19.52 4.16 -6.80
C THR A 66 20.72 4.85 -6.18
N GLY A 67 21.93 4.31 -6.35
CA GLY A 67 23.16 4.85 -5.75
C GLY A 67 23.21 4.70 -4.22
N SER A 68 24.24 5.30 -3.61
CA SER A 68 24.44 5.32 -2.16
C SER A 68 23.98 6.64 -1.55
N GLN A 69 23.28 6.57 -0.42
CA GLN A 69 22.78 7.73 0.32
C GLN A 69 23.13 7.56 1.80
N PRO A 70 23.32 8.66 2.56
CA PRO A 70 23.56 8.55 4.00
C PRO A 70 22.41 7.83 4.72
N ASP A 71 22.77 6.97 5.67
CA ASP A 71 21.82 6.13 6.44
C ASP A 71 20.65 6.90 7.04
N TRP A 72 20.89 8.13 7.52
CA TRP A 72 19.85 8.93 8.15
C TRP A 72 18.78 9.38 7.15
N ILE A 73 19.16 9.67 5.90
CA ILE A 73 18.18 10.04 4.88
C ILE A 73 17.39 8.80 4.46
N GLN A 74 18.06 7.67 4.26
CA GLN A 74 17.39 6.40 3.96
C GLN A 74 16.35 6.05 5.02
N LYS A 75 16.67 6.25 6.31
CA LYS A 75 15.71 6.03 7.41
C LYS A 75 14.49 6.94 7.30
N ILE A 76 14.67 8.23 7.01
CA ILE A 76 13.56 9.18 6.84
C ILE A 76 12.70 8.80 5.64
N GLU A 77 13.31 8.48 4.49
CA GLU A 77 12.59 8.06 3.29
C GLU A 77 11.76 6.80 3.53
N ASN A 78 12.35 5.80 4.18
CA ASN A 78 11.65 4.57 4.51
C ASN A 78 10.43 4.85 5.40
N MET A 79 10.56 5.74 6.39
CA MET A 79 9.42 6.15 7.23
C MET A 79 8.34 6.89 6.44
N LEU A 80 8.72 7.79 5.52
CA LEU A 80 7.75 8.48 4.65
C LEU A 80 6.99 7.51 3.74
N VAL A 81 7.69 6.53 3.18
CA VAL A 81 7.07 5.46 2.38
C VAL A 81 6.12 4.62 3.23
N SER A 82 6.52 4.22 4.45
CA SER A 82 5.64 3.49 5.38
C SER A 82 4.37 4.28 5.72
N LEU A 83 4.50 5.58 6.01
CA LEU A 83 3.34 6.44 6.29
C LEU A 83 2.37 6.50 5.11
N GLU A 84 2.88 6.65 3.90
CA GLU A 84 2.05 6.69 2.69
C GLU A 84 1.39 5.33 2.42
N MET A 85 2.11 4.23 2.65
CA MET A 85 1.54 2.88 2.58
C MET A 85 0.40 2.68 3.58
N TYR A 86 0.57 3.13 4.83
CA TYR A 86 -0.50 3.07 5.83
C TYR A 86 -1.71 3.92 5.43
N ARG A 87 -1.49 5.12 4.88
CA ARG A 87 -2.57 5.98 4.38
C ARG A 87 -3.39 5.29 3.29
N VAL A 88 -2.73 4.63 2.32
CA VAL A 88 -3.40 3.87 1.25
C VAL A 88 -4.15 2.66 1.80
N GLN A 89 -3.56 1.94 2.76
CA GLN A 89 -4.21 0.80 3.42
C GLN A 89 -5.46 1.24 4.21
N GLU A 90 -5.37 2.35 4.95
CA GLU A 90 -6.50 2.92 5.69
C GLU A 90 -7.62 3.35 4.73
N GLU A 91 -7.29 4.06 3.65
CA GLU A 91 -8.26 4.47 2.63
C GLU A 91 -9.02 3.27 2.05
N GLN A 92 -8.31 2.18 1.74
CA GLN A 92 -8.94 0.96 1.26
C GLN A 92 -9.80 0.27 2.32
N ALA A 93 -9.32 0.18 3.57
CA ALA A 93 -10.06 -0.43 4.67
C ALA A 93 -11.36 0.33 4.98
N VAL A 94 -11.31 1.67 4.98
CA VAL A 94 -12.48 2.54 5.18
C VAL A 94 -13.50 2.35 4.05
N LYS A 95 -13.04 2.33 2.79
CA LYS A 95 -13.91 2.06 1.65
C LYS A 95 -14.60 0.71 1.75
N THR A 96 -13.84 -0.36 2.01
CA THR A 96 -14.38 -1.70 2.19
C THR A 96 -15.37 -1.77 3.35
N LEU A 97 -15.09 -1.08 4.46
CA LEU A 97 -16.02 -1.00 5.59
C LEU A 97 -17.33 -0.29 5.21
N SER A 98 -17.26 0.84 4.47
CA SER A 98 -18.45 1.55 3.99
C SER A 98 -19.32 0.67 3.08
N GLU A 99 -18.68 -0.08 2.17
CA GLU A 99 -19.37 -1.03 1.27
C GLU A 99 -20.05 -2.16 2.06
N LEU A 100 -19.36 -2.72 3.06
CA LEU A 100 -19.91 -3.78 3.93
C LEU A 100 -21.09 -3.27 4.78
N LEU A 101 -20.95 -2.11 5.41
CA LEU A 101 -22.02 -1.50 6.21
C LEU A 101 -23.25 -1.22 5.33
N SER A 102 -23.04 -0.68 4.13
CA SER A 102 -24.12 -0.41 3.17
C SER A 102 -24.83 -1.70 2.75
N ALA A 103 -24.10 -2.80 2.53
CA ALA A 103 -24.68 -4.11 2.22
C ALA A 103 -25.52 -4.68 3.38
N CYS A 104 -25.23 -4.28 4.62
CA CYS A 104 -26.01 -4.60 5.82
C CYS A 104 -27.14 -3.61 6.11
N GLY A 105 -27.43 -2.65 5.22
CA GLY A 105 -28.48 -1.63 5.43
C GLY A 105 -28.05 -0.42 6.25
N ILE A 106 -26.79 -0.35 6.68
CA ILE A 106 -26.24 0.76 7.48
C ILE A 106 -25.57 1.76 6.55
N SER A 107 -26.22 2.91 6.33
CA SER A 107 -25.63 3.98 5.54
C SER A 107 -24.60 4.78 6.35
N MET A 108 -23.32 4.65 5.99
CA MET A 108 -22.22 5.45 6.54
C MET A 108 -21.21 5.77 5.43
N SER A 109 -20.88 7.06 5.27
CA SER A 109 -19.87 7.48 4.30
C SER A 109 -18.45 7.18 4.78
N GLU A 110 -17.49 7.12 3.85
CA GLU A 110 -16.07 6.96 4.20
C GLU A 110 -15.56 8.06 5.14
N GLU A 111 -15.98 9.31 4.93
CA GLU A 111 -15.63 10.45 5.79
C GLU A 111 -16.24 10.30 7.19
N GLU A 112 -17.49 9.86 7.28
CA GLU A 112 -18.13 9.59 8.57
C GLU A 112 -17.38 8.47 9.32
N ILE A 113 -16.98 7.40 8.62
CA ILE A 113 -16.23 6.29 9.21
C ILE A 113 -14.89 6.76 9.78
N ARG A 114 -14.11 7.58 9.04
CA ARG A 114 -12.81 8.09 9.51
C ARG A 114 -12.92 8.95 10.76
N ASN A 115 -14.02 9.69 10.89
CA ASN A 115 -14.24 10.61 12.00
C ASN A 115 -15.05 10.01 13.16
N THR A 116 -15.50 8.76 13.02
CA THR A 116 -16.32 8.07 14.03
C THR A 116 -15.48 7.09 14.82
N ASP A 117 -15.60 7.15 16.15
CA ASP A 117 -15.00 6.16 17.03
C ASP A 117 -15.49 4.74 16.67
N THR A 118 -14.55 3.82 16.52
CA THR A 118 -14.78 2.38 16.32
C THR A 118 -15.87 1.81 17.24
N ALA A 119 -15.95 2.23 18.51
CA ALA A 119 -16.98 1.78 19.44
C ALA A 119 -18.40 2.15 18.99
N LYS A 120 -18.57 3.35 18.40
CA LYS A 120 -19.87 3.82 17.89
C LYS A 120 -20.26 3.10 16.61
N VAL A 121 -19.30 2.78 15.74
CA VAL A 121 -19.54 1.97 14.54
C VAL A 121 -20.07 0.58 14.95
N GLN A 122 -19.43 -0.05 15.94
CA GLN A 122 -19.87 -1.35 16.47
C GLN A 122 -21.29 -1.29 17.08
N GLU A 123 -21.63 -0.21 17.77
CA GLU A 123 -22.97 -0.03 18.33
C GLU A 123 -24.04 0.03 17.23
N ARG A 124 -23.78 0.75 16.12
CA ARG A 124 -24.70 0.82 14.98
C ARG A 124 -24.90 -0.55 14.33
N VAL A 125 -23.82 -1.32 14.15
CA VAL A 125 -23.90 -2.69 13.62
C VAL A 125 -24.76 -3.60 14.49
N LYS A 126 -24.57 -3.55 15.82
CA LYS A 126 -25.36 -4.36 16.76
C LYS A 126 -26.84 -3.99 16.76
N LYS A 127 -27.17 -2.70 16.61
CA LYS A 127 -28.56 -2.22 16.54
C LYS A 127 -29.27 -2.77 15.31
N GLU A 128 -28.65 -2.70 14.14
CA GLU A 128 -29.23 -3.21 12.89
C GLU A 128 -29.36 -4.74 12.92
N ALA A 129 -28.37 -5.45 13.46
CA ALA A 129 -28.40 -6.92 13.56
C ALA A 129 -29.41 -7.46 14.60
N SER A 130 -29.96 -6.61 15.47
CA SER A 130 -30.98 -6.99 16.47
C SER A 130 -32.41 -6.71 16.01
N LEU A 131 -32.57 -6.17 14.79
CA LEU A 131 -33.85 -5.93 14.11
C LEU A 131 -34.17 -7.09 13.15
#